data_AF-A0A6G5R2N9-F1
#
_entry.id   AF-A0A6G5R2N9-F1
#
_cell.length_a   1.000
_cell.length_b   1.000
_cell.length_c   1.000
_cell.angle_alpha   90.00
_cell.angle_beta   90.00
_cell.angle_gamma   90.00
#
_symmetry.space_group_name_H-M   'P 1'
#
loop_
_entity.id
_entity.type
_entity.pdbx_description
1 polymer ?
#
loop_
_entity_poly.entity_id
_entity_poly.type
_entity_poly.pdbx_seq_one_letter_code
_entity_poly.pdbx_strand_id
1 'polypeptide(L)'
;MIVERDGKNGVYNSQGKLLIPCEYDHIDDFMDYCDDESDNFAIIEKDKKYGLLNYKCNIVIPIQYDYLTYFGGDLFIAQNIVNLELSTSIMI
;
A
#
# COMPACT_ATOMS: atom_id res chain seq x y z
N MET A 1 12.00 -1.45 10.66
CA MET A 1 12.39 -0.15 10.09
C MET A 1 12.24 -0.20 8.59
N ILE A 2 11.70 0.87 8.01
CA ILE A 2 11.62 1.06 6.57
C ILE A 2 12.98 1.57 6.09
N VAL A 3 13.48 1.01 4.99
CA VAL A 3 14.78 1.34 4.41
C VAL A 3 14.60 1.52 2.92
N GLU A 4 15.15 2.61 2.38
CA GLU A 4 15.23 2.85 0.94
C GLU A 4 16.55 2.31 0.38
N ARG A 5 16.47 1.61 -0.76
CA ARG A 5 17.61 1.21 -1.59
C ARG A 5 17.25 1.36 -3.05
N ASP A 6 18.11 2.02 -3.83
CA ASP A 6 17.91 2.24 -5.27
C ASP A 6 16.55 2.88 -5.60
N GLY A 7 16.06 3.77 -4.73
CA GLY A 7 14.75 4.43 -4.87
C GLY A 7 13.54 3.54 -4.60
N LYS A 8 13.75 2.38 -3.93
CA LYS A 8 12.68 1.46 -3.54
C LYS A 8 12.71 1.18 -2.04
N ASN A 9 11.53 1.09 -1.42
CA ASN A 9 11.36 0.83 0.00
C ASN A 9 11.26 -0.67 0.28
N GLY A 10 11.86 -1.08 1.40
CA GLY A 10 11.72 -2.41 2.00
C GLY A 10 11.74 -2.31 3.53
N VAL A 11 11.54 -3.44 4.22
CA VAL A 11 11.47 -3.48 5.68
C VAL A 11 12.50 -4.45 6.23
N TYR A 12 13.25 -3.98 7.22
CA TYR A 12 14.19 -4.78 8.00
C TYR A 12 13.76 -4.81 9.47
N ASN A 13 14.03 -5.91 10.17
CA ASN A 13 13.91 -5.94 11.62
C ASN A 13 15.11 -5.26 12.29
N SER A 14 15.06 -5.09 13.62
CA SER A 14 16.14 -4.46 14.41
C SER A 14 17.46 -5.23 14.39
N GLN A 15 17.46 -6.50 13.96
CA GLN A 15 18.65 -7.34 13.81
C GLN A 15 19.24 -7.28 12.39
N GLY A 16 18.68 -6.44 11.51
CA GLY A 16 19.11 -6.32 10.12
C GLY A 16 18.64 -7.45 9.21
N LYS A 17 17.68 -8.28 9.64
CA LYS A 17 17.04 -9.28 8.78
C LYS A 17 16.01 -8.61 7.87
N LEU A 18 16.09 -8.90 6.58
CA LEU A 18 15.10 -8.49 5.59
C LEU A 18 13.75 -9.18 5.86
N LEU A 19 12.70 -8.38 6.04
CA LEU A 19 11.31 -8.83 6.17
C LEU A 19 10.54 -8.60 4.87
N ILE A 20 10.75 -7.44 4.24
CA ILE A 20 10.12 -7.06 2.97
C ILE A 20 11.22 -6.55 2.02
N PRO A 21 11.37 -7.13 0.80
CA PRO A 21 12.33 -6.68 -0.20
C PRO A 21 12.19 -5.18 -0.55
N CYS A 22 13.30 -4.54 -0.93
CA CYS A 22 13.31 -3.17 -1.45
C CYS A 22 12.78 -3.15 -2.90
N GLU A 23 11.47 -3.31 -3.08
CA GLU A 23 10.81 -3.37 -4.39
C GLU A 23 9.58 -2.46 -4.52
N TYR A 24 9.21 -1.77 -3.45
CA TYR A 24 8.05 -0.91 -3.38
C TYR A 24 8.42 0.53 -3.70
N ASP A 25 7.56 1.25 -4.42
CA ASP A 25 7.74 2.69 -4.66
C ASP A 25 7.60 3.48 -3.37
N HIS A 26 6.65 3.05 -2.51
CA HIS A 26 6.44 3.66 -1.21
C HIS A 26 5.95 2.63 -0.19
N ILE A 27 6.36 2.81 1.07
CA ILE A 27 5.80 2.13 2.23
C ILE A 27 5.63 3.24 3.28
N ASP A 28 4.38 3.51 3.65
CA ASP A 28 4.07 4.44 4.74
C ASP A 28 4.62 3.90 6.06
N ASP A 29 4.84 4.81 7.03
CA ASP A 29 5.10 4.39 8.40
C ASP A 29 3.95 3.52 8.91
N PHE A 30 4.28 2.51 9.72
CA PHE A 30 3.27 1.73 10.42
C PHE A 30 2.58 2.65 11.42
N MET A 31 1.38 3.10 11.08
CA MET A 31 0.59 3.95 11.94
C MET A 31 -0.31 3.07 12.80
N ASP A 32 -0.42 3.47 14.08
CA ASP A 32 -1.45 2.93 14.95
C ASP A 32 -2.76 3.62 14.59
N TYR A 33 -3.65 2.87 13.96
CA TYR A 33 -4.92 3.36 13.50
C TYR A 33 -6.03 3.22 14.56
N CYS A 34 -5.71 2.72 15.77
CA CYS A 34 -6.63 2.48 16.89
C CYS A 34 -5.97 2.74 18.27
N ASP A 35 -6.74 3.17 19.29
CA ASP A 35 -6.28 3.34 20.69
C ASP A 35 -6.10 2.00 21.45
N ASP A 36 -6.09 0.86 20.76
CA ASP A 36 -6.00 -0.48 21.36
C ASP A 36 -4.90 -1.27 20.62
N GLU A 37 -3.97 -1.87 21.37
CA GLU A 37 -2.59 -2.25 20.98
C GLU A 37 -2.39 -3.25 19.81
N SER A 38 -3.33 -3.41 18.87
CA SER A 38 -3.38 -4.62 18.05
C SER A 38 -3.30 -4.48 16.53
N ASP A 39 -3.53 -3.32 15.91
CA ASP A 39 -3.58 -3.27 14.44
C ASP A 39 -2.85 -2.05 13.84
N ASN A 40 -1.51 -2.16 13.84
CA ASN A 40 -0.65 -1.30 13.03
C ASN A 40 -0.67 -1.76 11.56
N PHE A 41 -1.07 -0.86 10.67
CA PHE A 41 -1.05 -1.08 9.24
C PHE A 41 -0.08 -0.11 8.54
N ALA A 42 0.37 -0.49 7.35
CA ALA A 42 1.12 0.39 6.45
C ALA A 42 0.53 0.28 5.05
N ILE A 43 0.20 1.43 4.44
CA ILE A 43 -0.15 1.48 3.03
C ILE A 43 1.14 1.32 2.23
N ILE A 44 1.07 0.51 1.18
CA ILE A 44 2.21 0.26 0.28
C ILE A 44 1.83 0.63 -1.14
N GLU A 45 2.77 1.22 -1.87
CA GLU A 45 2.65 1.55 -3.28
C GLU A 45 3.64 0.72 -4.10
N LYS A 46 3.15 0.13 -5.20
CA LYS A 46 3.97 -0.47 -6.24
C LYS A 46 3.32 -0.27 -7.60
N ASP A 47 4.08 0.24 -8.56
CA ASP A 47 3.64 0.48 -9.93
C ASP A 47 2.35 1.34 -10.01
N LYS A 48 2.27 2.38 -9.15
CA LYS A 48 1.10 3.28 -8.99
C LYS A 48 -0.18 2.61 -8.48
N LYS A 49 -0.06 1.42 -7.89
CA LYS A 49 -1.16 0.72 -7.23
C LYS A 49 -0.88 0.60 -5.74
N TYR A 50 -1.94 0.56 -4.97
CA TYR A 50 -1.90 0.56 -3.50
C TYR A 50 -2.43 -0.75 -2.92
N GLY A 51 -1.80 -1.16 -1.83
CA GLY A 51 -2.21 -2.28 -0.97
C GLY A 51 -1.96 -1.96 0.51
N LEU A 52 -2.19 -2.93 1.40
CA LEU A 52 -2.06 -2.75 2.85
C LEU A 52 -1.26 -3.91 3.45
N LEU A 53 -0.28 -3.57 4.29
CA LEU A 53 0.42 -4.50 5.17
C LEU A 53 -0.13 -4.43 6.59
N ASN A 54 -0.13 -5.56 7.29
CA ASN A 54 -0.17 -5.58 8.74
C ASN A 54 1.24 -5.56 9.36
N TYR A 55 1.34 -5.36 10.67
CA TYR A 55 2.62 -5.35 11.41
C TYR A 55 3.45 -6.64 11.30
N LYS A 56 2.82 -7.76 10.93
CA LYS A 56 3.50 -9.04 10.65
C LYS A 56 4.08 -9.08 9.24
N CYS A 57 4.07 -7.96 8.51
CA CYS A 57 4.52 -7.85 7.12
C CYS A 57 3.73 -8.76 6.17
N ASN A 58 2.43 -8.98 6.44
CA ASN A 58 1.55 -9.71 5.53
C ASN A 58 0.70 -8.70 4.75
N ILE A 59 0.61 -8.90 3.43
CA ILE A 59 -0.30 -8.14 2.57
C ILE A 59 -1.72 -8.59 2.88
N VAL A 60 -2.49 -7.72 3.53
CA VAL A 60 -3.90 -7.95 3.88
C VAL A 60 -4.86 -7.35 2.86
N ILE A 61 -4.42 -6.30 2.14
CA ILE A 61 -5.10 -5.78 0.94
C ILE A 61 -4.12 -5.86 -0.23
N PRO A 62 -4.45 -6.58 -1.32
CA PRO A 62 -3.56 -6.74 -2.47
C PRO A 62 -3.28 -5.41 -3.16
N ILE A 63 -2.12 -5.31 -3.79
CA ILE A 63 -1.63 -4.11 -4.48
C ILE A 63 -2.29 -4.02 -5.86
N GLN A 64 -3.53 -3.54 -5.90
CA GLN A 64 -4.32 -3.49 -7.14
C GLN A 64 -5.19 -2.24 -7.27
N TYR A 65 -5.27 -1.42 -6.24
CA TYR A 65 -6.16 -0.26 -6.19
C TYR A 65 -5.45 1.01 -6.64
N ASP A 66 -6.14 1.89 -7.37
CA ASP A 66 -5.59 3.19 -7.77
C ASP A 66 -5.49 4.17 -6.59
N TYR A 67 -6.39 4.01 -5.61
CA TYR A 67 -6.34 4.74 -4.35
C TYR A 67 -6.67 3.80 -3.20
N LEU A 68 -5.94 3.95 -2.10
CA LEU A 68 -6.25 3.34 -0.81
C LEU A 68 -6.04 4.38 0.27
N THR A 69 -7.02 4.57 1.15
CA THR A 69 -6.92 5.52 2.25
C THR A 69 -7.57 5.00 3.51
N TYR A 70 -7.04 5.42 4.65
CA TYR A 70 -7.62 5.16 5.96
C TYR A 70 -8.91 5.98 6.17
N PHE A 71 -9.93 5.37 6.73
CA PHE A 71 -11.18 6.07 7.09
C PHE A 71 -11.38 6.16 8.61
N GLY A 72 -11.15 5.08 9.35
CA GLY A 72 -11.38 5.01 10.79
C GLY A 72 -11.46 3.59 11.33
N GLY A 73 -10.86 3.31 12.49
CA GLY A 73 -10.82 1.96 13.08
C GLY A 73 -10.13 0.97 12.12
N ASP A 74 -10.76 -0.16 11.82
CA ASP A 74 -10.23 -1.13 10.85
C ASP A 74 -10.73 -0.90 9.41
N LEU A 75 -11.31 0.27 9.13
CA LEU A 75 -11.91 0.58 7.83
C LEU A 75 -10.97 1.38 6.91
N PHE A 76 -10.75 0.81 5.73
CA PHE A 76 -10.03 1.42 4.62
C PHE A 76 -10.95 1.58 3.40
N ILE A 77 -10.79 2.68 2.67
CA ILE A 77 -11.49 2.92 1.42
C ILE A 77 -10.53 2.67 0.27
N ALA A 78 -10.90 1.73 -0.61
CA ALA A 78 -10.14 1.36 -1.80
C ALA A 78 -10.93 1.71 -3.06
N GLN A 79 -10.29 2.30 -4.06
CA GLN A 79 -10.93 2.76 -5.30
C GLN A 79 -10.10 2.39 -6.52
N ASN A 80 -10.79 2.15 -7.64
CA ASN A 80 -10.18 1.99 -8.96
C ASN A 80 -10.69 3.08 -9.89
N ILE A 81 -9.80 3.64 -10.70
CA ILE A 81 -10.13 4.56 -11.77
C ILE A 81 -10.72 3.74 -12.93
N VAL A 82 -11.96 4.03 -13.30
CA VAL A 82 -12.58 3.47 -14.49
C VAL A 82 -12.29 4.41 -15.67
N ASN A 83 -11.42 3.99 -16.58
CA ASN A 83 -11.25 4.68 -17.86
C ASN A 83 -12.45 4.36 -18.76
N LEU A 84 -13.36 5.32 -18.92
CA LEU A 84 -14.37 5.26 -19.96
C LEU A 84 -13.72 5.66 -21.27
N GLU A 85 -13.31 4.70 -22.11
CA GLU A 85 -12.98 5.01 -23.49
C GLU A 85 -14.26 5.46 -24.21
N LEU A 86 -14.36 6.76 -24.51
CA LEU A 86 -15.36 7.28 -25.45
C LEU A 86 -14.99 6.71 -26.83
N SER A 87 -15.62 5.60 -27.21
CA SER A 87 -15.59 5.10 -28.58
C SER A 87 -16.27 6.13 -29.48
N THR A 88 -15.50 7.12 -29.97
CA THR A 88 -15.97 8.06 -30.99
C THR A 88 -16.03 7.32 -32.33
N SER A 89 -17.15 6.66 -32.60
CA SER A 89 -17.49 6.25 -33.97
C SER A 89 -18.12 7.45 -34.68
N ILE A 90 -17.30 8.26 -35.35
CA ILE A 90 -17.81 9.14 -36.40
C ILE A 90 -18.05 8.23 -37.61
N MET A 91 -19.31 7.90 -37.91
CA MET A 91 -19.68 7.43 -39.25
C MET A 91 -19.55 8.62 -40.20
N ILE A 92 -18.55 8.55 -41.07
CA ILE A 92 -18.51 9.30 -42.34
C ILE A 92 -19.50 8.70 -43.34
#